data_AF-A0A3A0A8B1-F1
#
_entry.id   AF-A0A3A0A8B1-F1
#
_cell.length_a   1.000
_cell.length_b   1.000
_cell.length_c   1.000
_cell.angle_alpha   90.00
_cell.angle_beta   90.00
_cell.angle_gamma   90.00
#
_symmetry.space_group_name_H-M   'P 1'
#
loop_
_entity.id
_entity.type
_entity.pdbx_description
1 polymer ?
#
loop_
_entity_poly.entity_id
_entity_poly.type
_entity_poly.pdbx_seq_one_letter_code
_entity_poly.pdbx_strand_id
1 'polypeptide(L)'
;MKIERVNQKVRLQAESTWADQLVGWFFRHWLALLLAPMLTFVTLPFLAPVAMAAGWTTLGSFIYWLYTPFCHQLPQRSWFLFGEKLTYTLAEINQVFPSTDAWTLRRFYGTLEMGWKVAWSDRMISFYTLTPLFGLFYALLRQAGWRVRPLSWRVLVLALVPMMLDGFTHLLNDLFIGDFTSGFRDTNAWLAVLTASAFPGFYAGDHLGTFNWWLRLLTGGLAAWGIAFTLLPFLDGLMEEEAKRSCAEDVRHQEAV
;
A
#
# COMPACT_ATOMS: atom_id res chain seq x y z
N MET A 1 9.86 9.23 -60.61
CA MET A 1 9.70 7.85 -60.11
C MET A 1 10.77 7.32 -59.15
N LYS A 2 12.09 7.35 -59.44
CA LYS A 2 13.13 6.88 -58.48
C LYS A 2 13.54 7.97 -57.46
N ILE A 3 13.56 9.24 -57.88
CA ILE A 3 13.90 10.40 -57.04
C ILE A 3 12.78 10.71 -56.02
N GLU A 4 11.50 10.55 -56.41
CA GLU A 4 10.37 10.69 -55.47
C GLU A 4 10.37 9.65 -54.36
N ARG A 5 10.78 8.39 -54.64
CA ARG A 5 10.88 7.36 -53.60
C ARG A 5 12.04 7.60 -52.64
N VAL A 6 13.12 8.24 -53.10
CA VAL A 6 14.24 8.63 -52.22
C VAL A 6 13.81 9.81 -51.35
N ASN A 7 13.13 10.81 -51.90
CA ASN A 7 12.57 11.90 -51.10
C ASN A 7 11.49 11.42 -50.12
N GLN A 8 10.68 10.42 -50.47
CA GLN A 8 9.69 9.83 -49.58
C GLN A 8 10.35 9.04 -48.43
N LYS A 9 11.50 8.40 -48.66
CA LYS A 9 12.29 7.75 -47.59
C LYS A 9 13.03 8.73 -46.69
N VAL A 10 13.51 9.85 -47.24
CA VAL A 10 14.19 10.91 -46.47
C VAL A 10 13.18 11.76 -45.68
N ARG A 11 11.96 12.00 -46.19
CA ARG A 11 10.87 12.71 -45.47
C ARG A 11 10.31 11.96 -44.26
N LEU A 12 10.38 10.63 -44.26
CA LEU A 12 9.99 9.80 -43.10
C LEU A 12 11.07 9.75 -42.01
N GLN A 13 12.23 10.37 -42.24
CA GLN A 13 13.30 10.57 -41.26
C GLN A 13 13.31 12.02 -40.75
N ALA A 14 12.15 12.64 -40.50
CA ALA A 14 12.17 13.69 -39.49
C ALA A 14 12.56 12.98 -38.19
N GLU A 15 13.78 13.23 -37.74
CA GLU A 15 14.35 12.58 -36.57
C GLU A 15 13.38 12.78 -35.41
N SER A 16 12.80 11.69 -34.90
CA SER A 16 12.08 11.71 -33.63
C SER A 16 13.01 12.41 -32.64
N THR A 17 12.58 13.51 -32.06
CA THR A 17 13.45 14.21 -31.14
C THR A 17 13.73 13.28 -29.96
N TRP A 18 14.85 13.50 -29.27
CA TRP A 18 15.14 12.78 -28.03
C TRP A 18 13.98 12.93 -27.04
N ALA A 19 13.27 14.07 -27.08
CA ALA A 19 12.08 14.32 -26.26
C ALA A 19 10.92 13.39 -26.65
N ASP A 20 10.62 13.21 -27.93
CA ASP A 20 9.54 12.32 -28.40
C ASP A 20 9.84 10.85 -28.05
N GLN A 21 11.10 10.44 -28.17
CA GLN A 21 11.53 9.11 -27.76
C GLN A 21 11.35 8.89 -26.25
N LEU A 22 11.70 9.88 -25.43
CA LEU A 22 11.52 9.82 -23.98
C LEU A 22 10.04 9.78 -23.59
N VAL A 23 9.20 10.60 -24.23
CA VAL A 23 7.74 10.61 -24.00
C VAL A 23 7.13 9.25 -24.38
N GLY A 24 7.50 8.72 -25.55
CA GLY A 24 7.07 7.40 -25.99
C GLY A 24 7.53 6.28 -25.05
N TRP A 25 8.76 6.36 -24.52
CA TRP A 25 9.26 5.43 -23.51
C TRP A 25 8.45 5.53 -22.21
N PHE A 26 8.17 6.75 -21.75
CA PHE A 26 7.36 6.97 -20.55
C PHE A 26 5.98 6.34 -20.67
N PHE A 27 5.26 6.58 -21.77
CA PHE A 27 3.94 5.97 -21.98
C PHE A 27 3.98 4.45 -22.12
N ARG A 28 5.06 3.87 -22.66
CA ARG A 28 5.20 2.40 -22.73
C ARG A 28 5.51 1.78 -21.37
N HIS A 29 6.26 2.48 -20.53
CA HIS A 29 6.77 1.97 -19.25
C HIS A 29 6.04 2.55 -18.02
N TRP A 30 4.95 3.29 -18.22
CA TRP A 30 4.21 4.01 -17.17
C TRP A 30 3.89 3.13 -15.96
N LEU A 31 3.47 1.88 -16.19
CA LEU A 31 3.08 0.95 -15.12
C LEU A 31 4.29 0.54 -14.27
N ALA A 32 5.44 0.28 -14.91
CA ALA A 32 6.67 -0.03 -14.18
C ALA A 32 7.17 1.20 -13.40
N LEU A 33 7.08 2.40 -14.00
CA LEU A 33 7.43 3.66 -13.35
C LEU A 33 6.52 3.98 -12.15
N LEU A 34 5.26 3.55 -12.18
CA LEU A 34 4.34 3.67 -11.04
C LEU A 34 4.62 2.61 -9.97
N LEU A 35 4.77 1.34 -10.36
CA LEU A 35 4.90 0.23 -9.42
C LEU A 35 6.27 0.17 -8.74
N ALA A 36 7.36 0.54 -9.41
CA ALA A 36 8.71 0.50 -8.83
C ALA A 36 8.86 1.35 -7.55
N PRO A 37 8.48 2.65 -7.53
CA PRO A 37 8.55 3.46 -6.31
C PRO A 37 7.57 2.96 -5.24
N MET A 38 6.37 2.48 -5.63
CA MET A 38 5.43 1.90 -4.69
C MET A 38 6.01 0.63 -4.03
N LEU A 39 6.54 -0.31 -4.81
CA LEU A 39 7.17 -1.53 -4.31
C LEU A 39 8.36 -1.23 -3.39
N THR A 40 9.16 -0.22 -3.74
CA THR A 40 10.25 0.26 -2.89
C THR A 40 9.69 0.78 -1.56
N PHE A 41 8.70 1.67 -1.61
CA PHE A 41 8.06 2.25 -0.43
C PHE A 41 7.40 1.20 0.46
N VAL A 42 6.86 0.10 -0.09
CA VAL A 42 6.22 -0.94 0.73
C VAL A 42 7.19 -1.99 1.26
N THR A 43 8.38 -2.11 0.68
CA THR A 43 9.39 -3.11 1.10
C THR A 43 10.28 -2.57 2.22
N LEU A 44 10.65 -1.28 2.18
CA LEU A 44 11.53 -0.66 3.19
C LEU A 44 11.08 -0.88 4.66
N PRO A 45 9.79 -0.83 5.02
CA PRO A 45 9.33 -1.07 6.40
C PRO A 45 9.69 -2.45 6.94
N PHE A 46 9.78 -3.46 6.06
CA PHE A 46 10.19 -4.83 6.41
C PHE A 46 11.71 -4.95 6.56
N LEU A 47 12.49 -4.01 6.02
CA LEU A 47 13.93 -3.96 6.24
C LEU A 47 14.30 -3.41 7.61
N ALA A 48 13.41 -2.68 8.29
CA ALA A 48 13.64 -2.23 9.67
C ALA A 48 13.91 -3.41 10.62
N PRO A 49 13.03 -4.43 10.75
CA PRO A 49 13.31 -5.57 11.61
C PRO A 49 14.50 -6.42 11.13
N VAL A 50 14.76 -6.50 9.81
CA VAL A 50 15.95 -7.18 9.27
C VAL A 50 17.24 -6.52 9.76
N ALA A 51 17.32 -5.20 9.64
CA ALA A 51 18.48 -4.42 10.09
C ALA A 51 18.67 -4.54 11.61
N MET A 52 17.59 -4.51 12.38
CA MET A 52 17.65 -4.67 13.83
C MET A 52 18.13 -6.07 14.24
N ALA A 53 17.61 -7.12 13.60
CA ALA A 53 18.04 -8.50 13.84
C ALA A 53 19.51 -8.74 13.45
N ALA A 54 20.01 -8.04 12.43
CA ALA A 54 21.42 -8.06 12.03
C ALA A 54 22.35 -7.20 12.93
N GLY A 55 21.81 -6.52 13.95
CA GLY A 55 22.56 -5.62 14.82
C GLY A 55 22.85 -4.23 14.21
N TRP A 56 22.32 -3.92 13.02
CA TRP A 56 22.45 -2.62 12.36
C TRP A 56 21.43 -1.62 12.91
N THR A 57 21.52 -1.34 14.20
CA THR A 57 20.54 -0.55 14.96
C THR A 57 20.35 0.86 14.41
N THR A 58 21.41 1.51 13.94
CA THR A 58 21.33 2.84 13.31
C THR A 58 20.45 2.81 12.06
N LEU A 59 20.65 1.82 11.18
CA LEU A 59 19.87 1.69 9.95
C LEU A 59 18.41 1.34 10.27
N GLY A 60 18.17 0.37 11.16
CA GLY A 60 16.81 0.00 11.57
C GLY A 60 16.04 1.18 12.18
N SER A 61 16.68 1.91 13.11
CA SER A 61 16.10 3.10 13.76
C SER A 61 15.81 4.23 12.76
N PHE A 62 16.68 4.42 11.76
CA PHE A 62 16.45 5.38 10.69
C PHE A 62 15.22 5.03 9.85
N ILE A 63 15.02 3.74 9.52
CA ILE A 63 13.84 3.30 8.77
C ILE A 63 12.56 3.52 9.60
N TYR A 64 12.55 3.16 10.90
CA TYR A 64 11.40 3.47 11.77
C TYR A 64 11.07 4.95 11.81
N TRP A 65 12.10 5.81 11.96
CA TRP A 65 11.93 7.26 11.93
C TRP A 65 11.35 7.74 10.59
N LEU A 66 11.91 7.28 9.46
CA LEU A 66 11.46 7.65 8.12
C LEU A 66 9.96 7.36 7.91
N TYR A 67 9.45 6.26 8.49
CA TYR A 67 8.06 5.86 8.36
C TYR A 67 7.11 6.45 9.41
N THR A 68 7.62 7.24 10.37
CA THR A 68 6.82 7.85 11.44
C THR A 68 5.70 8.79 10.95
N PRO A 69 5.87 9.58 9.86
CA PRO A 69 4.81 10.42 9.33
C PRO A 69 3.66 9.62 8.68
N PHE A 70 3.94 8.41 8.20
CA PHE A 70 2.98 7.59 7.45
C PHE A 70 2.18 6.63 8.35
N CYS A 71 2.76 6.24 9.49
CA CYS A 71 2.16 5.27 10.39
C CYS A 71 2.47 5.61 11.85
N HIS A 72 1.52 5.36 12.75
CA HIS A 72 1.78 5.46 14.19
C HIS A 72 2.76 4.39 14.69
N GLN A 73 2.83 3.23 14.03
CA GLN A 73 3.74 2.13 14.39
C GLN A 73 3.55 1.67 15.84
N LEU A 74 2.30 1.62 16.31
CA LEU A 74 1.99 1.10 17.63
C LEU A 74 2.32 -0.41 17.68
N PRO A 75 3.12 -0.87 18.66
CA PRO A 75 3.67 -2.22 18.65
C PRO A 75 2.59 -3.30 18.71
N GLN A 76 1.53 -3.11 19.53
CA GLN A 76 0.41 -4.05 19.61
C GLN A 76 -0.43 -4.15 18.33
N ARG A 77 -0.17 -3.29 17.34
CA ARG A 77 -0.80 -3.25 16.02
C ARG A 77 0.15 -3.61 14.89
N SER A 78 1.40 -3.93 15.19
CA SER A 78 2.45 -4.24 14.21
C SER A 78 2.75 -5.74 14.20
N TRP A 79 3.28 -6.21 13.08
CA TRP A 79 3.84 -7.56 13.00
C TRP A 79 5.28 -7.56 13.50
N PHE A 80 5.68 -8.60 14.22
CA PHE A 80 7.04 -8.83 14.69
C PHE A 80 7.69 -9.94 13.88
N LEU A 81 8.94 -9.71 13.48
CA LEU A 81 9.77 -10.68 12.75
C LEU A 81 10.99 -11.05 13.59
N PHE A 82 11.52 -12.24 13.36
CA PHE A 82 12.70 -12.78 14.06
C PHE A 82 12.52 -12.96 15.58
N GLY A 83 11.28 -13.25 16.01
CA GLY A 83 10.94 -13.58 17.40
C GLY A 83 9.94 -14.73 17.48
N GLU A 84 9.40 -14.97 18.67
CA GLU A 84 8.52 -16.12 18.94
C GLU A 84 7.14 -16.05 18.27
N LYS A 85 6.55 -14.85 18.19
CA LYS A 85 5.18 -14.61 17.69
C LYS A 85 5.15 -13.50 16.65
N LEU A 86 4.18 -13.60 15.74
CA LEU A 86 3.92 -12.56 14.74
C LEU A 86 3.32 -11.28 15.35
N THR A 87 2.56 -11.39 16.43
CA THR A 87 1.92 -10.25 17.11
C THR A 87 1.92 -10.49 18.60
N TYR A 88 2.00 -9.40 19.38
CA TYR A 88 1.89 -9.44 20.84
C TYR A 88 0.76 -8.53 21.31
N THR A 89 0.10 -8.95 22.39
CA THR A 89 -0.85 -8.12 23.12
C THR A 89 -0.14 -6.95 23.77
N LEU A 90 -0.87 -5.86 24.06
CA LEU A 90 -0.31 -4.75 24.82
C LEU A 90 0.15 -5.19 26.22
N ALA A 91 -0.55 -6.14 26.84
CA ALA A 91 -0.17 -6.70 28.13
C ALA A 91 1.19 -7.40 28.08
N GLU A 92 1.48 -8.20 27.04
CA GLU A 92 2.79 -8.83 26.84
C GLU A 92 3.88 -7.78 26.62
N ILE A 93 3.64 -6.79 25.76
CA ILE A 93 4.59 -5.69 25.50
C ILE A 93 4.91 -4.93 26.80
N ASN A 94 3.90 -4.66 27.62
CA ASN A 94 4.05 -3.95 28.88
C ASN A 94 4.88 -4.69 29.94
N GLN A 95 5.11 -6.00 29.79
CA GLN A 95 6.01 -6.74 30.69
C GLN A 95 7.47 -6.32 30.51
N VAL A 96 7.87 -5.93 29.29
CA VAL A 96 9.25 -5.55 28.95
C VAL A 96 9.41 -4.07 28.64
N PHE A 97 8.31 -3.38 28.32
CA PHE A 97 8.29 -1.95 28.05
C PHE A 97 7.04 -1.32 28.70
N PRO A 98 7.04 -1.08 30.02
CA PRO A 98 5.85 -0.67 30.75
C PRO A 98 5.37 0.74 30.34
N SER A 99 4.37 0.82 29.45
CA SER A 99 3.79 2.09 29.02
C SER A 99 2.39 1.91 28.43
N THR A 100 1.43 2.73 28.86
CA THR A 100 0.12 2.84 28.19
C THR A 100 0.01 4.07 27.31
N ASP A 101 0.95 5.02 27.44
CA ASP A 101 1.03 6.19 26.58
C ASP A 101 1.44 5.78 25.16
N ALA A 102 0.59 6.14 24.21
CA ALA A 102 0.76 5.78 22.82
C ALA A 102 2.05 6.37 22.24
N TRP A 103 2.38 7.62 22.56
CA TRP A 103 3.59 8.28 22.03
C TRP A 103 4.88 7.57 22.46
N THR A 104 4.92 7.13 23.71
CA THR A 104 6.02 6.35 24.28
C THR A 104 6.06 4.96 23.67
N LEU A 105 4.92 4.28 23.51
CA LEU A 105 4.83 2.95 22.90
C LEU A 105 5.38 2.90 21.46
N ARG A 106 5.29 3.99 20.69
CA ARG A 106 5.87 4.05 19.33
C ARG A 106 7.36 3.76 19.30
N ARG A 107 8.08 4.08 20.39
CA ARG A 107 9.53 3.91 20.52
C ARG A 107 9.94 2.47 20.83
N PHE A 108 8.99 1.61 21.21
CA PHE A 108 9.28 0.19 21.39
C PHE A 108 9.40 -0.49 20.01
N TYR A 109 10.62 -0.82 19.60
CA TYR A 109 10.89 -1.51 18.34
C TYR A 109 10.84 -3.04 18.47
N GLY A 110 11.16 -3.59 19.65
CA GLY A 110 11.25 -5.03 19.88
C GLY A 110 12.35 -5.43 20.85
N THR A 111 12.45 -6.72 21.11
CA THR A 111 13.51 -7.37 21.92
C THR A 111 14.06 -8.59 21.18
N LEU A 112 15.09 -9.24 21.71
CA LEU A 112 15.62 -10.48 21.11
C LEU A 112 14.58 -11.62 21.13
N GLU A 113 13.77 -11.69 22.19
CA GLU A 113 12.74 -12.70 22.40
C GLU A 113 11.50 -12.40 21.55
N MET A 114 11.02 -11.15 21.59
CA MET A 114 9.84 -10.75 20.83
C MET A 114 10.10 -10.61 19.34
N GLY A 115 11.36 -10.46 18.95
CA GLY A 115 11.75 -10.00 17.64
C GLY A 115 11.51 -8.51 17.49
N TRP A 116 11.52 -8.03 16.25
CA TRP A 116 11.43 -6.61 15.91
C TRP A 116 10.22 -6.34 15.05
N LYS A 117 9.51 -5.25 15.34
CA LYS A 117 8.29 -4.91 14.63
C LYS A 117 8.60 -4.43 13.20
N VAL A 118 7.71 -4.67 12.26
CA VAL A 118 7.72 -3.97 10.97
C VAL A 118 7.46 -2.49 11.25
N ALA A 119 8.06 -1.57 10.49
CA ALA A 119 7.84 -0.12 10.62
C ALA A 119 6.44 0.35 10.16
N TRP A 120 5.42 -0.50 10.33
CA TRP A 120 4.05 -0.36 9.91
C TRP A 120 3.08 -1.07 10.86
N SER A 121 1.81 -0.65 10.84
CA SER A 121 0.72 -1.45 11.40
C SER A 121 0.25 -2.49 10.39
N ASP A 122 -0.47 -3.47 10.88
CA ASP A 122 -1.23 -4.45 10.09
C ASP A 122 -2.14 -3.80 9.02
N ARG A 123 -2.85 -2.71 9.32
CA ARG A 123 -3.66 -1.97 8.32
C ARG A 123 -2.78 -1.42 7.20
N MET A 124 -1.62 -0.84 7.53
CA MET A 124 -0.68 -0.31 6.54
C MET A 124 -0.11 -1.43 5.69
N ILE A 125 0.27 -2.56 6.31
CA ILE A 125 0.72 -3.74 5.60
C ILE A 125 -0.35 -4.18 4.60
N SER A 126 -1.60 -4.34 5.02
CA SER A 126 -2.67 -4.76 4.13
C SER A 126 -2.91 -3.76 2.99
N PHE A 127 -3.26 -2.52 3.32
CA PHE A 127 -3.65 -1.53 2.31
C PHE A 127 -2.49 -1.14 1.38
N TYR A 128 -1.35 -0.74 1.94
CA TYR A 128 -0.25 -0.26 1.13
C TYR A 128 0.45 -1.39 0.38
N THR A 129 0.72 -2.54 0.99
CA THR A 129 1.42 -3.64 0.29
C THR A 129 0.54 -4.29 -0.77
N LEU A 130 -0.76 -4.50 -0.50
CA LEU A 130 -1.62 -5.15 -1.48
C LEU A 130 -1.87 -4.28 -2.72
N THR A 131 -1.81 -2.95 -2.61
CA THR A 131 -2.04 -2.06 -3.76
C THR A 131 -1.06 -2.31 -4.92
N PRO A 132 0.29 -2.24 -4.74
CA PRO A 132 1.23 -2.58 -5.79
C PRO A 132 1.26 -4.09 -6.10
N LEU A 133 0.90 -4.98 -5.18
CA LEU A 133 0.76 -6.41 -5.50
C LEU A 133 -0.40 -6.68 -6.45
N PHE A 134 -1.55 -6.03 -6.26
CA PHE A 134 -2.64 -6.02 -7.24
C PHE A 134 -2.22 -5.34 -8.53
N GLY A 135 -1.34 -4.33 -8.46
CA GLY A 135 -0.74 -3.73 -9.63
C GLY A 135 0.17 -4.67 -10.43
N LEU A 136 0.99 -5.48 -9.76
CA LEU A 136 1.74 -6.56 -10.38
C LEU A 136 0.81 -7.61 -10.98
N PHE A 137 -0.25 -7.98 -10.27
CA PHE A 137 -1.27 -8.89 -10.80
C PHE A 137 -1.98 -8.31 -12.03
N TYR A 138 -2.33 -7.02 -12.02
CA TYR A 138 -2.84 -6.30 -13.19
C TYR A 138 -1.84 -6.33 -14.36
N ALA A 139 -0.55 -6.10 -14.10
CA ALA A 139 0.50 -6.17 -15.11
C ALA A 139 0.56 -7.57 -15.75
N LEU A 140 0.44 -8.63 -14.96
CA LEU A 140 0.39 -10.01 -15.45
C LEU A 140 -0.86 -10.26 -16.33
N LEU A 141 -2.03 -9.77 -15.91
CA LEU A 141 -3.26 -9.87 -16.71
C LEU A 141 -3.11 -9.15 -18.05
N ARG A 142 -2.56 -7.93 -18.05
CA ARG A 142 -2.28 -7.15 -19.25
C ARG A 142 -1.31 -7.88 -20.17
N GLN A 143 -0.21 -8.42 -19.63
CA GLN A 143 0.78 -9.17 -20.41
C GLN A 143 0.19 -10.45 -21.01
N ALA A 144 -0.73 -11.10 -20.31
CA ALA A 144 -1.46 -12.27 -20.80
C ALA A 144 -2.56 -11.92 -21.83
N GLY A 145 -2.71 -10.64 -22.22
CA GLY A 145 -3.67 -10.18 -23.23
C GLY A 145 -5.09 -9.94 -22.69
N TRP A 146 -5.30 -9.97 -21.37
CA TRP A 146 -6.61 -9.72 -20.78
C TRP A 146 -6.89 -8.22 -20.76
N ARG A 147 -8.02 -7.82 -21.35
CA ARG A 147 -8.53 -6.44 -21.27
C ARG A 147 -9.40 -6.27 -20.03
N VAL A 148 -8.77 -5.86 -18.94
CA VAL A 148 -9.46 -5.53 -17.69
C VAL A 148 -10.12 -4.16 -17.85
N ARG A 149 -11.41 -4.06 -17.55
CA ARG A 149 -12.11 -2.77 -17.51
C ARG A 149 -12.00 -2.15 -16.12
N PRO A 150 -11.88 -0.82 -16.00
CA PRO A 150 -11.86 -0.19 -14.69
C PRO A 150 -13.17 -0.48 -13.97
N LEU A 151 -13.09 -0.80 -12.68
CA LEU A 151 -14.27 -0.85 -11.82
C LEU A 151 -14.98 0.51 -11.86
N SER A 152 -16.30 0.51 -11.71
CA SER A 152 -17.03 1.78 -11.62
C SER A 152 -16.64 2.55 -10.36
N TRP A 153 -16.68 3.88 -10.41
CA TRP A 153 -16.44 4.73 -9.23
C TRP A 153 -17.35 4.39 -8.03
N ARG A 154 -18.56 3.86 -8.30
CA ARG A 154 -19.46 3.37 -7.24
C ARG A 154 -18.88 2.15 -6.52
N VAL A 155 -18.32 1.20 -7.27
CA VAL A 155 -17.66 0.01 -6.69
C VAL A 155 -16.42 0.43 -5.92
N LEU A 156 -15.64 1.40 -6.42
CA LEU A 156 -14.50 1.95 -5.66
C LEU A 156 -14.97 2.52 -4.32
N VAL A 157 -15.98 3.39 -4.31
CA VAL A 157 -16.52 3.96 -3.07
C VAL A 157 -16.97 2.85 -2.11
N LEU A 158 -17.72 1.86 -2.60
CA LEU A 158 -18.16 0.73 -1.79
C LEU A 158 -16.99 -0.10 -1.23
N ALA A 159 -15.90 -0.25 -1.98
CA ALA A 159 -14.70 -0.95 -1.52
C ALA A 159 -13.91 -0.16 -0.46
N LEU A 160 -13.96 1.18 -0.51
CA LEU A 160 -13.29 2.06 0.46
C LEU A 160 -14.08 2.21 1.77
N VAL A 161 -15.41 2.20 1.70
CA VAL A 161 -16.30 2.45 2.85
C VAL A 161 -15.96 1.61 4.08
N PRO A 162 -15.75 0.28 4.00
CA PRO A 162 -15.43 -0.52 5.18
C PRO A 162 -14.16 -0.07 5.91
N MET A 163 -13.11 0.27 5.16
CA MET A 163 -11.85 0.77 5.74
C MET A 163 -12.02 2.17 6.32
N MET A 164 -12.81 3.02 5.66
CA MET A 164 -13.14 4.36 6.17
C MET A 164 -13.92 4.27 7.48
N LEU A 165 -14.91 3.38 7.58
CA LEU A 165 -15.68 3.16 8.81
C LEU A 165 -14.82 2.59 9.93
N ASP A 166 -13.96 1.60 9.64
CA ASP A 166 -13.00 1.07 10.60
C ASP A 166 -12.06 2.17 11.12
N GLY A 167 -11.43 2.92 10.21
CA GLY A 167 -10.56 4.05 10.55
C GLY A 167 -11.27 5.14 11.35
N PHE A 168 -12.49 5.50 10.95
CA PHE A 168 -13.29 6.54 11.60
C PHE A 168 -13.76 6.13 12.99
N THR A 169 -14.18 4.88 13.19
CA THR A 169 -14.58 4.40 14.52
C THR A 169 -13.39 4.29 15.48
N HIS A 170 -12.19 3.94 15.00
CA HIS A 170 -10.96 4.05 15.78
C HIS A 170 -10.64 5.52 16.11
N LEU A 171 -10.72 6.43 15.15
CA LEU A 171 -10.50 7.85 15.40
C LEU A 171 -11.46 8.40 16.46
N LEU A 172 -12.76 8.07 16.37
CA LEU A 172 -13.74 8.47 17.38
C LEU A 172 -13.42 7.87 18.75
N ASN A 173 -13.07 6.57 18.80
CA ASN A 173 -12.63 5.93 20.04
C ASN A 173 -11.48 6.72 20.67
N ASP A 174 -10.43 6.99 19.89
CA ASP A 174 -9.21 7.63 20.39
C ASP A 174 -9.47 9.08 20.83
N LEU A 175 -10.37 9.80 20.13
CA LEU A 175 -10.78 11.17 20.50
C LEU A 175 -11.62 11.23 21.78
N PHE A 176 -12.56 10.29 21.97
CA PHE A 176 -13.45 10.29 23.14
C PHE A 176 -12.77 9.77 24.40
N ILE A 177 -11.87 8.79 24.25
CA ILE A 177 -11.15 8.17 25.35
C ILE A 177 -9.88 8.94 25.71
N GLY A 178 -9.22 9.56 24.72
CA GLY A 178 -7.98 10.31 24.91
C GLY A 178 -6.70 9.47 24.85
N ASP A 179 -6.80 8.20 24.43
CA ASP A 179 -5.65 7.31 24.19
C ASP A 179 -5.84 6.43 22.94
N PHE A 180 -4.88 5.56 22.64
CA PHE A 180 -4.94 4.61 21.51
C PHE A 180 -4.96 3.14 21.97
N THR A 181 -5.15 2.91 23.27
CA THR A 181 -4.90 1.64 23.94
C THR A 181 -6.11 1.12 24.72
N SER A 182 -7.18 1.90 24.81
CA SER A 182 -8.39 1.53 25.51
C SER A 182 -9.67 1.96 24.77
N GLY A 183 -10.84 1.63 25.34
CA GLY A 183 -12.14 2.01 24.80
C GLY A 183 -12.93 0.86 24.17
N PHE A 184 -14.01 1.21 23.47
CA PHE A 184 -14.98 0.23 22.96
C PHE A 184 -14.42 -0.60 21.80
N ARG A 185 -13.46 -0.05 21.04
CA ARG A 185 -12.76 -0.78 19.97
C ARG A 185 -11.72 -1.75 20.53
N ASP A 186 -11.14 -1.49 21.70
CA ASP A 186 -10.17 -2.41 22.30
C ASP A 186 -10.85 -3.69 22.79
N THR A 187 -12.02 -3.57 23.44
CA THR A 187 -12.74 -4.75 23.97
C THR A 187 -13.67 -5.40 22.95
N ASN A 188 -14.23 -4.63 22.02
CA ASN A 188 -15.35 -5.01 21.17
C ASN A 188 -16.50 -5.71 21.92
N ALA A 189 -16.78 -5.26 23.15
CA ALA A 189 -17.86 -5.83 23.98
C ALA A 189 -19.23 -5.77 23.29
N TRP A 190 -19.45 -4.75 22.45
CA TRP A 190 -20.64 -4.64 21.60
C TRP A 190 -20.82 -5.86 20.69
N LEU A 191 -19.73 -6.39 20.12
CA LEU A 191 -19.77 -7.55 19.23
C LEU A 191 -19.97 -8.84 20.04
N ALA A 192 -19.38 -8.93 21.23
CA ALA A 192 -19.61 -10.03 22.14
C ALA A 192 -21.09 -10.13 22.54
N VAL A 193 -21.73 -9.00 22.87
CA VAL A 193 -23.18 -8.95 23.16
C VAL A 193 -24.01 -9.42 21.96
N LEU A 194 -23.71 -8.92 20.76
CA LEU A 194 -24.45 -9.28 19.53
C LEU A 194 -24.33 -10.77 19.17
N THR A 195 -23.22 -11.41 19.54
CA THR A 195 -22.92 -12.81 19.20
C THR A 195 -23.09 -13.75 20.39
N ALA A 196 -23.73 -13.30 21.47
CA ALA A 196 -23.90 -14.04 22.72
C ALA A 196 -22.60 -14.67 23.24
N SER A 197 -21.49 -13.94 23.10
CA SER A 197 -20.14 -14.33 23.53
C SER A 197 -19.66 -15.68 22.96
N ALA A 198 -20.12 -16.05 21.76
CA ALA A 198 -19.76 -17.32 21.11
C ALA A 198 -18.24 -17.51 20.86
N PHE A 199 -17.44 -16.43 20.84
CA PHE A 199 -16.01 -16.47 20.48
C PHE A 199 -15.10 -15.75 21.50
N PRO A 200 -14.85 -16.32 22.70
CA PRO A 200 -14.16 -15.62 23.80
C PRO A 200 -12.77 -15.02 23.49
N GLY A 201 -12.02 -15.58 22.53
CA GLY A 201 -10.71 -15.06 22.12
C GLY A 201 -10.73 -14.12 20.92
N PHE A 202 -11.89 -13.87 20.31
CA PHE A 202 -12.00 -13.10 19.06
C PHE A 202 -12.22 -11.61 19.31
N TYR A 203 -12.89 -11.22 20.39
CA TYR A 203 -13.40 -9.85 20.51
C TYR A 203 -12.32 -8.83 20.88
N ALA A 204 -11.51 -9.11 21.88
CA ALA A 204 -10.66 -8.11 22.52
C ALA A 204 -9.23 -8.07 21.96
N GLY A 205 -8.71 -6.86 21.77
CA GLY A 205 -7.33 -6.57 21.41
C GLY A 205 -7.05 -6.50 19.91
N ASP A 206 -5.77 -6.26 19.61
CA ASP A 206 -5.27 -5.98 18.26
C ASP A 206 -4.35 -7.09 17.69
N HIS A 207 -4.15 -8.17 18.44
CA HIS A 207 -3.26 -9.27 18.10
C HIS A 207 -3.89 -10.22 17.06
N LEU A 208 -3.07 -11.12 16.52
CA LEU A 208 -3.49 -12.10 15.52
C LEU A 208 -4.70 -12.89 16.01
N GLY A 209 -5.70 -13.00 15.14
CA GLY A 209 -6.91 -13.75 15.39
C GLY A 209 -8.05 -12.92 15.99
N THR A 210 -7.80 -11.69 16.45
CA THR A 210 -8.88 -10.83 16.96
C THR A 210 -9.66 -10.15 15.85
N PHE A 211 -10.84 -9.64 16.21
CA PHE A 211 -11.73 -8.90 15.33
C PHE A 211 -11.05 -7.68 14.71
N ASN A 212 -10.35 -6.87 15.50
CA ASN A 212 -9.67 -5.67 14.98
C ASN A 212 -8.57 -6.03 13.98
N TRP A 213 -7.80 -7.09 14.25
CA TRP A 213 -6.76 -7.56 13.32
C TRP A 213 -7.38 -7.99 11.99
N TRP A 214 -8.41 -8.84 12.02
CA TRP A 214 -9.11 -9.24 10.81
C TRP A 214 -9.76 -8.08 10.06
N LEU A 215 -10.44 -7.18 10.76
CA LEU A 215 -11.11 -6.06 10.15
C LEU A 215 -10.12 -5.12 9.44
N ARG A 216 -9.00 -4.78 10.09
CA ARG A 216 -7.94 -3.96 9.48
C ARG A 216 -7.36 -4.61 8.23
N LEU A 217 -7.08 -5.92 8.27
CA LEU A 217 -6.55 -6.64 7.12
C LEU A 217 -7.56 -6.75 5.97
N LEU A 218 -8.79 -7.20 6.24
CA LEU A 218 -9.79 -7.45 5.21
C LEU A 218 -10.26 -6.16 4.53
N THR A 219 -10.54 -5.12 5.32
CA THR A 219 -10.96 -3.82 4.77
C THR A 219 -9.83 -3.13 4.02
N GLY A 220 -8.59 -3.23 4.51
CA GLY A 220 -7.40 -2.73 3.81
C GLY A 220 -7.18 -3.40 2.46
N GLY A 221 -7.34 -4.73 2.41
CA GLY A 221 -7.19 -5.50 1.17
C GLY A 221 -8.29 -5.21 0.17
N LEU A 222 -9.54 -5.07 0.64
CA LEU A 222 -10.67 -4.67 -0.20
C LEU A 222 -10.46 -3.27 -0.80
N ALA A 223 -10.02 -2.32 0.01
CA ALA A 223 -9.71 -0.97 -0.44
C ALA A 223 -8.56 -0.96 -1.46
N ALA A 224 -7.49 -1.71 -1.21
CA ALA A 224 -6.35 -1.85 -2.13
C ALA A 224 -6.77 -2.45 -3.47
N TRP A 225 -7.60 -3.51 -3.45
CA TRP A 225 -8.18 -4.10 -4.65
C TRP A 225 -9.01 -3.09 -5.43
N GLY A 226 -9.92 -2.39 -4.75
CA GLY A 226 -10.79 -1.39 -5.35
C GLY A 226 -9.99 -0.29 -6.05
N ILE A 227 -8.96 0.24 -5.38
CA ILE A 227 -8.07 1.27 -5.95
C ILE A 227 -7.33 0.73 -7.17
N ALA A 228 -6.63 -0.40 -7.05
CA ALA A 228 -5.82 -0.94 -8.12
C ALA A 228 -6.65 -1.24 -9.38
N PHE A 229 -7.80 -1.91 -9.23
CA PHE A 229 -8.66 -2.30 -10.35
C PHE A 229 -9.59 -1.19 -10.86
N THR A 230 -9.62 -0.03 -10.19
CA THR A 230 -10.24 1.18 -10.76
C THR A 230 -9.21 2.01 -11.50
N LEU A 231 -8.11 2.37 -10.82
CA LEU A 231 -7.17 3.36 -11.32
C LEU A 231 -6.23 2.80 -12.39
N LEU A 232 -5.73 1.56 -12.24
CA LEU A 232 -4.76 1.04 -13.21
C LEU A 232 -5.37 0.83 -14.60
N PRO A 233 -6.54 0.18 -14.77
CA PRO A 233 -7.14 0.06 -16.09
C PRO A 233 -7.61 1.40 -16.66
N PHE A 234 -8.02 2.34 -15.79
CA PHE A 234 -8.38 3.71 -16.20
C PHE A 234 -7.17 4.46 -16.76
N LEU A 235 -6.05 4.45 -16.03
CA LEU A 235 -4.80 5.06 -16.47
C LEU A 235 -4.26 4.39 -17.73
N ASP A 236 -4.35 3.06 -17.85
CA ASP A 236 -3.90 2.35 -19.06
C ASP A 236 -4.62 2.84 -20.31
N GLY A 237 -5.95 3.03 -20.23
CA GLY A 237 -6.73 3.62 -21.31
C GLY A 237 -6.27 5.03 -21.69
N LEU A 238 -6.02 5.89 -20.70
CA LEU A 238 -5.51 7.24 -20.94
C LEU A 238 -4.11 7.23 -21.58
N MET A 239 -3.22 6.37 -21.10
CA MET A 239 -1.85 6.24 -21.63
C MET A 239 -1.86 5.71 -23.06
N GLU A 240 -2.76 4.77 -23.40
CA GLU A 240 -2.94 4.30 -24.77
C GLU A 240 -3.49 5.37 -25.71
N GLU A 241 -4.40 6.22 -25.23
CA GLU A 241 -4.94 7.34 -26.02
C GLU A 241 -3.89 8.41 -26.28
N GLU A 242 -3.14 8.82 -25.25
CA GLU A 242 -2.08 9.82 -25.38
C GLU A 242 -0.91 9.32 -26.24
N ALA A 243 -0.52 8.05 -26.10
CA ALA A 243 0.51 7.47 -26.97
C ALA A 243 0.11 7.50 -28.46
N LYS A 244 -1.18 7.32 -28.79
CA LYS A 244 -1.68 7.44 -30.17
C LYS A 244 -1.70 8.88 -30.65
N ARG A 245 -2.05 9.84 -29.78
CA ARG A 245 -2.08 11.27 -30.10
C ARG A 245 -0.68 11.80 -30.41
N SER A 246 0.31 11.50 -29.57
CA SER A 246 1.70 11.91 -29.81
C SER A 246 2.22 11.40 -31.14
N CYS A 247 1.98 10.12 -31.48
CA CYS A 247 2.35 9.60 -32.79
C CYS A 247 1.61 10.26 -33.97
N ALA A 248 0.36 10.68 -33.80
CA ALA A 248 -0.41 11.35 -34.86
C ALA A 248 -0.03 12.83 -35.06
N GLU A 249 0.45 13.50 -34.00
CA GLU A 249 1.00 14.86 -34.08
C GLU A 249 2.36 14.88 -34.77
N ASP A 250 3.23 13.90 -34.48
CA ASP A 250 4.50 13.72 -35.19
C ASP A 250 4.27 13.60 -36.70
N VAL A 251 3.30 12.77 -37.13
CA VAL A 251 2.98 12.59 -38.55
C VAL A 251 2.47 13.89 -39.19
N ARG A 252 1.60 14.65 -38.50
CA ARG A 252 1.07 15.92 -39.04
C ARG A 252 2.11 17.02 -39.11
N HIS A 253 3.01 17.11 -38.12
CA HIS A 253 4.11 18.08 -38.15
C HIS A 253 5.10 17.77 -39.28
N GLN A 254 5.28 16.50 -39.63
CA GLN A 254 6.07 16.07 -40.79
C GLN A 254 5.42 16.41 -42.14
N GLU A 255 4.09 16.42 -42.23
CA GLU A 255 3.36 16.77 -43.46
C GLU A 255 3.28 18.30 -43.70
N ALA A 256 3.34 19.10 -42.63
CA ALA A 256 3.25 20.56 -42.70
C ALA A 256 4.58 21.27 -43.05
N VAL A 257 5.71 20.53 -43.09
CA VAL A 257 7.08 21.01 -43.38
C VAL A 257 7.56 20.52 -44.76
#